data_AF-A0A178YHI0-F1
#
_entry.id   AF-A0A178YHI0-F1
#
_cell.length_a   1.000
_cell.length_b   1.000
_cell.length_c   1.000
_cell.angle_alpha   90.00
_cell.angle_beta   90.00
_cell.angle_gamma   90.00
#
_symmetry.space_group_name_H-M   'P 1'
#
loop_
_entity.id
_entity.type
_entity.pdbx_description
1 polymer ?
#
loop_
_entity_poly.entity_id
_entity_poly.type
_entity_poly.pdbx_seq_one_letter_code
_entity_poly.pdbx_strand_id
1 'polypeptide(L)'
;MRDSEKVKSIIRDAGGRIVGRTKLQKVSFFLEMASLGDGFRFKYKHYGPFSEELATATEDAVALRNVCEKVYPASWGGFYSDFSLAAPEAPNGPPERLKLARTAAEADSVELELAATALFLSAEFEDPWAETARRKPEKADGDRLSKAKELYRRLYAVVPSRLPAIV
;
A
#
# COMPACT_ATOMS: atom_id res chain seq x y z
N MET A 1 -9.91 16.37 -8.23
CA MET A 1 -9.33 15.29 -9.08
C MET A 1 -10.33 14.16 -9.16
N ARG A 2 -10.61 13.60 -10.35
CA ARG A 2 -11.47 12.41 -10.48
C ARG A 2 -10.79 11.21 -9.82
N ASP A 3 -11.54 10.24 -9.31
CA ASP A 3 -10.94 9.13 -8.55
C ASP A 3 -9.98 8.28 -9.38
N SER A 4 -10.27 8.08 -10.68
CA SER A 4 -9.36 7.40 -11.61
C SER A 4 -8.01 8.13 -11.82
N GLU A 5 -8.00 9.46 -11.75
CA GLU A 5 -6.76 10.26 -11.80
C GLU A 5 -5.97 10.14 -10.49
N LYS A 6 -6.63 9.96 -9.35
CA LYS A 6 -5.95 9.69 -8.07
C LYS A 6 -5.17 8.40 -8.12
N VAL A 7 -5.74 7.34 -8.70
CA VAL A 7 -5.02 6.06 -8.87
C VAL A 7 -3.78 6.23 -9.75
N LYS A 8 -3.93 6.94 -10.88
CA LYS A 8 -2.79 7.27 -11.75
C LYS A 8 -1.70 8.04 -11.00
N SER A 9 -2.08 9.04 -10.19
CA SER A 9 -1.18 9.82 -9.34
C SER A 9 -0.40 8.94 -8.37
N ILE A 10 -1.07 8.01 -7.68
CA ILE A 10 -0.41 7.07 -6.76
C ILE A 10 0.62 6.20 -7.49
N ILE A 11 0.24 5.59 -8.63
CA ILE A 11 1.13 4.73 -9.40
C ILE A 11 2.35 5.52 -9.93
N ARG A 12 2.13 6.72 -10.45
CA ARG A 12 3.18 7.61 -10.93
C ARG A 12 4.17 7.94 -9.82
N ASP A 13 3.66 8.38 -8.67
CA ASP A 13 4.50 8.82 -7.56
C ASP A 13 5.25 7.65 -6.89
N ALA A 14 4.72 6.42 -7.02
CA ALA A 14 5.39 5.17 -6.64
C ALA A 14 6.53 4.73 -7.59
N GLY A 15 6.75 5.44 -8.70
CA GLY A 15 7.76 5.08 -9.71
C GLY A 15 7.17 4.50 -11.00
N GLY A 16 5.87 4.66 -11.23
CA GLY A 16 5.20 4.32 -12.48
C GLY A 16 4.73 2.88 -12.60
N ARG A 17 4.96 2.03 -11.58
CA ARG A 17 4.55 0.63 -11.56
C ARG A 17 4.25 0.13 -10.15
N ILE A 18 3.17 -0.63 -9.99
CA ILE A 18 2.84 -1.36 -8.75
C ILE A 18 2.36 -2.76 -9.11
N VAL A 19 3.01 -3.78 -8.54
CA VAL A 19 2.66 -5.19 -8.75
C VAL A 19 1.79 -5.70 -7.60
N GLY A 20 0.55 -6.02 -7.90
CA GLY A 20 -0.45 -6.61 -7.00
C GLY A 20 -1.49 -5.60 -6.51
N ARG A 21 -2.77 -5.99 -6.56
CA ARG A 21 -3.90 -5.20 -6.05
C ARG A 21 -3.78 -4.92 -4.55
N THR A 22 -3.37 -5.91 -3.77
CA THR A 22 -3.12 -5.73 -2.33
C THR A 22 -2.00 -4.70 -2.09
N LYS A 23 -0.94 -4.72 -2.90
CA LYS A 23 0.16 -3.76 -2.76
C LYS A 23 -0.31 -2.33 -3.05
N LEU A 24 -1.09 -2.13 -4.11
CA LEU A 24 -1.71 -0.82 -4.41
C LEU A 24 -2.55 -0.31 -3.24
N GLN A 25 -3.36 -1.19 -2.63
CA GLN A 25 -4.14 -0.86 -1.44
C GLN A 25 -3.26 -0.41 -0.27
N LYS A 26 -2.13 -1.08 -0.03
CA LYS A 26 -1.26 -0.73 1.10
C LYS A 26 -0.44 0.52 0.85
N VAL A 27 0.04 0.74 -0.38
CA VAL A 27 0.72 1.99 -0.77
C VAL A 27 -0.22 3.17 -0.53
N SER A 28 -1.44 3.10 -1.05
CA SER A 28 -2.44 4.15 -0.84
C SER A 28 -2.77 4.35 0.64
N PHE A 29 -2.94 3.26 1.40
CA PHE A 29 -3.18 3.34 2.85
C PHE A 29 -2.09 4.10 3.60
N PHE A 30 -0.81 3.81 3.35
CA PHE A 30 0.30 4.53 4.00
C PHE A 30 0.31 6.01 3.64
N LEU A 31 -0.04 6.37 2.40
CA LEU A 31 -0.19 7.76 1.99
C LEU A 31 -1.31 8.45 2.77
N GLU A 32 -2.48 7.82 2.89
CA GLU A 32 -3.60 8.36 3.67
C GLU A 32 -3.23 8.54 5.15
N MET A 33 -2.63 7.53 5.79
CA MET A 33 -2.23 7.60 7.19
C MET A 33 -1.18 8.67 7.45
N ALA A 34 -0.31 8.95 6.47
CA ALA A 34 0.66 10.04 6.54
C ALA A 34 0.06 11.41 6.14
N SER A 35 -1.25 11.53 5.95
CA SER A 35 -1.89 12.77 5.44
C SER A 35 -1.25 13.29 4.15
N LEU A 36 -0.81 12.35 3.31
CA LEU A 36 -0.21 12.58 2.00
C LEU A 36 -1.03 11.90 0.89
N GLY A 37 -2.18 11.32 1.22
CA GLY A 37 -3.05 10.56 0.33
C GLY A 37 -3.95 11.43 -0.55
N ASP A 38 -4.90 10.77 -1.20
CA ASP A 38 -5.83 11.37 -2.15
C ASP A 38 -7.30 11.32 -1.65
N GLY A 39 -7.50 10.96 -0.38
CA GLY A 39 -8.77 10.98 0.33
C GLY A 39 -9.55 9.66 0.29
N PHE A 40 -8.90 8.53 0.05
CA PHE A 40 -9.55 7.21 0.08
C PHE A 40 -9.82 6.74 1.50
N ARG A 41 -11.01 6.19 1.75
CA ARG A 41 -11.35 5.66 3.09
C ARG A 41 -11.02 4.18 3.23
N PHE A 42 -10.39 3.84 4.35
CA PHE A 42 -9.96 2.47 4.65
C PHE A 42 -10.74 1.86 5.81
N LYS A 43 -11.08 0.58 5.69
CA LYS A 43 -11.69 -0.24 6.75
C LYS A 43 -10.89 -1.54 6.93
N TYR A 44 -10.95 -2.10 8.13
CA TYR A 44 -10.34 -3.39 8.39
C TYR A 44 -11.07 -4.53 7.65
N LYS A 45 -10.31 -5.36 6.93
CA LYS A 45 -10.75 -6.62 6.31
C LYS A 45 -9.77 -7.74 6.68
N HIS A 46 -10.07 -8.99 6.31
CA HIS A 46 -9.20 -10.14 6.61
C HIS A 46 -7.79 -10.01 6.01
N TYR A 47 -7.64 -9.32 4.89
CA TYR A 47 -6.36 -8.96 4.26
C TYR A 47 -5.81 -7.59 4.73
N GLY A 48 -6.22 -7.10 5.91
CA GLY A 48 -5.78 -5.83 6.50
C GLY A 48 -6.62 -4.62 6.02
N PRO A 49 -6.09 -3.38 6.12
CA PRO A 49 -6.83 -2.18 5.70
C PRO A 49 -7.15 -2.20 4.21
N PHE A 50 -8.38 -1.83 3.85
CA PHE A 50 -8.86 -1.84 2.47
C PHE A 50 -9.81 -0.69 2.17
N SER A 51 -9.70 -0.16 0.95
CA SER A 51 -10.62 0.81 0.39
C SER A 51 -11.34 0.22 -0.82
N GLU A 52 -12.67 0.05 -0.69
CA GLU A 52 -13.56 -0.28 -1.81
C GLU A 52 -13.52 0.83 -2.86
N GLU A 53 -13.47 2.09 -2.42
CA GLU A 53 -13.39 3.28 -3.28
C GLU A 53 -12.14 3.23 -4.16
N LEU A 54 -10.98 2.87 -3.60
CA LEU A 54 -9.76 2.68 -4.38
C LEU A 54 -9.86 1.52 -5.37
N ALA A 55 -10.52 0.42 -4.99
CA ALA A 55 -10.68 -0.73 -5.87
C ALA A 55 -11.52 -0.35 -7.10
N THR A 56 -12.67 0.28 -6.90
CA THR A 56 -13.53 0.80 -7.99
C THR A 56 -12.79 1.84 -8.82
N ALA A 57 -12.12 2.81 -8.18
CA ALA A 57 -11.35 3.82 -8.90
C ALA A 57 -10.21 3.24 -9.76
N THR A 58 -9.65 2.09 -9.34
CA THR A 58 -8.61 1.38 -10.11
C THR A 58 -9.21 0.75 -11.36
N GLU A 59 -10.39 0.13 -11.25
CA GLU A 59 -11.11 -0.44 -12.39
C GLU A 59 -11.48 0.65 -13.40
N ASP A 60 -11.96 1.81 -12.92
CA ASP A 60 -12.24 2.97 -13.76
C ASP A 60 -10.97 3.51 -14.44
N ALA A 61 -9.85 3.60 -13.73
CA ALA A 61 -8.58 4.07 -14.30
C ALA A 61 -8.06 3.15 -15.42
N VAL A 62 -8.27 1.84 -15.29
CA VAL A 62 -7.96 0.86 -16.33
C VAL A 62 -8.93 0.97 -17.50
N ALA A 63 -10.24 1.06 -17.25
CA ALA A 63 -11.26 1.20 -18.29
C ALA A 63 -11.07 2.47 -19.13
N LEU A 64 -10.68 3.58 -18.50
CA LEU A 64 -10.37 4.86 -19.14
C LEU A 64 -8.99 4.90 -19.79
N ARG A 65 -8.19 3.83 -19.70
CA ARG A 65 -6.81 3.73 -20.24
C ARG A 65 -5.82 4.75 -19.66
N ASN A 66 -6.12 5.27 -18.47
CA ASN A 66 -5.18 6.09 -17.70
C ASN A 66 -4.08 5.25 -17.06
N VAL A 67 -4.41 3.99 -16.74
CA VAL A 67 -3.53 2.96 -16.17
C VAL A 67 -3.63 1.71 -17.02
N CYS A 68 -2.52 1.02 -17.23
CA CYS A 68 -2.48 -0.29 -17.87
C CYS A 68 -2.41 -1.38 -16.79
N GLU A 69 -3.33 -2.34 -16.82
CA GLU A 69 -3.28 -3.57 -16.02
C GLU A 69 -2.91 -4.75 -16.93
N LYS A 70 -1.84 -5.45 -16.59
CA LYS A 70 -1.52 -6.77 -17.15
C LYS A 70 -1.71 -7.82 -16.09
N VAL A 71 -2.43 -8.89 -16.42
CA VAL A 71 -2.70 -9.99 -15.50
C VAL A 71 -1.80 -11.17 -15.85
N TYR A 72 -1.07 -11.68 -14.87
CA TYR A 72 -0.09 -12.76 -15.03
C TYR A 72 -0.45 -13.96 -14.15
N PRO A 73 -0.22 -15.19 -14.61
CA PRO A 73 -0.29 -16.36 -13.76
C PRO A 73 0.84 -16.32 -12.73
N ALA A 74 0.55 -16.79 -11.53
CA ALA A 74 1.50 -16.91 -10.45
C ALA A 74 1.90 -18.37 -10.22
N SER A 75 3.11 -18.58 -9.71
CA SER A 75 3.61 -19.93 -9.36
C SER A 75 2.76 -20.64 -8.30
N TRP A 76 2.00 -19.89 -7.51
CA TRP A 76 1.08 -20.41 -6.47
C TRP A 76 -0.30 -20.79 -7.00
N GLY A 77 -0.52 -20.78 -8.33
CA GLY A 77 -1.74 -21.31 -8.95
C GLY A 77 -2.89 -20.30 -9.14
N GLY A 78 -2.66 -19.00 -8.94
CA GLY A 78 -3.63 -17.96 -9.28
C GLY A 78 -3.01 -16.86 -10.14
N PHE A 79 -3.51 -15.64 -10.01
CA PHE A 79 -3.10 -14.51 -10.85
C PHE A 79 -2.69 -13.30 -10.02
N TYR A 80 -1.83 -12.46 -10.60
CA TYR A 80 -1.52 -11.15 -10.06
C TYR A 80 -1.61 -10.08 -11.14
N SER A 81 -1.99 -8.87 -10.72
CA SER A 81 -2.05 -7.69 -11.57
C SER A 81 -0.74 -6.91 -11.52
N ASP A 82 -0.26 -6.47 -12.67
CA ASP A 82 0.83 -5.51 -12.82
C ASP A 82 0.26 -4.21 -13.37
N PHE A 83 0.20 -3.19 -12.51
CA PHE A 83 -0.30 -1.88 -12.86
C PHE A 83 0.86 -0.98 -13.27
N SER A 84 0.72 -0.31 -14.41
CA SER A 84 1.71 0.64 -14.91
C SER A 84 1.04 1.85 -15.56
N LEU A 85 1.75 2.96 -15.69
CA LEU A 85 1.26 4.09 -16.47
C LEU A 85 1.20 3.75 -17.95
N ALA A 86 0.16 4.19 -18.65
CA ALA A 86 0.03 4.01 -20.10
C ALA A 86 1.14 4.73 -20.89
N ALA A 87 1.65 5.83 -20.34
CA ALA A 87 2.83 6.55 -20.82
C ALA A 87 3.70 6.97 -19.64
N PRO A 88 5.04 7.00 -19.77
CA PRO A 88 5.92 7.51 -18.73
C PRO A 88 5.53 8.95 -18.35
N GLU A 89 5.39 9.21 -17.05
CA GLU A 89 5.09 10.53 -16.51
C GLU A 89 6.03 10.80 -15.34
N ALA A 90 6.57 12.02 -15.27
CA ALA A 90 7.43 12.43 -14.17
C ALA A 90 6.63 12.46 -12.85
N PRO A 91 7.21 12.05 -11.71
CA PRO A 91 6.57 12.20 -10.40
C PRO A 91 6.13 13.65 -10.16
N ASN A 92 4.95 13.86 -9.58
CA ASN A 92 4.36 15.20 -9.41
C ASN A 92 3.70 15.36 -8.03
N GLY A 93 4.42 14.93 -7.00
CA GLY A 93 4.02 15.03 -5.59
C GLY A 93 5.15 15.60 -4.73
N PRO A 94 4.87 16.01 -3.48
CA PRO A 94 5.90 16.47 -2.57
C PRO A 94 6.94 15.36 -2.29
N PRO A 95 8.22 15.70 -2.00
CA PRO A 95 9.29 14.71 -1.85
C PRO A 95 8.98 13.57 -0.86
N GLU A 96 8.31 13.88 0.26
CA GLU A 96 7.89 12.90 1.26
C GLU A 96 6.91 11.87 0.68
N ARG A 97 5.90 12.32 -0.08
CA ARG A 97 4.92 11.44 -0.75
C ARG A 97 5.62 10.53 -1.75
N LEU A 98 6.50 11.09 -2.59
CA LEU A 98 7.23 10.33 -3.60
C LEU A 98 8.09 9.24 -2.96
N LYS A 99 8.85 9.61 -1.92
CA LYS A 99 9.72 8.68 -1.20
C LYS A 99 8.92 7.61 -0.46
N LEU A 100 7.80 7.97 0.17
CA LEU A 100 6.96 7.04 0.90
C LEU A 100 6.27 6.05 -0.06
N ALA A 101 5.67 6.55 -1.14
CA ALA A 101 5.01 5.73 -2.16
C ALA A 101 5.98 4.73 -2.79
N ARG A 102 7.18 5.20 -3.19
CA ARG A 102 8.21 4.33 -3.77
C ARG A 102 8.69 3.28 -2.77
N THR A 103 9.02 3.69 -1.54
CA THR A 103 9.48 2.76 -0.49
C THR A 103 8.44 1.66 -0.23
N ALA A 104 7.15 2.02 -0.19
CA ALA A 104 6.07 1.06 -0.02
C ALA A 104 5.88 0.16 -1.25
N ALA A 105 5.98 0.69 -2.48
CA ALA A 105 5.80 -0.09 -3.71
C ALA A 105 6.94 -1.10 -3.97
N GLU A 106 8.16 -0.77 -3.55
CA GLU A 106 9.34 -1.63 -3.66
C GLU A 106 9.39 -2.73 -2.57
N ALA A 107 8.61 -2.58 -1.50
CA ALA A 107 8.58 -3.55 -0.39
C ALA A 107 8.00 -4.90 -0.79
N ASP A 108 8.34 -5.96 -0.04
CA ASP A 108 7.66 -7.24 -0.14
C ASP A 108 6.17 -7.08 0.20
N SER A 109 5.30 -7.78 -0.54
CA SER A 109 3.85 -7.63 -0.40
C SER A 109 3.33 -8.13 0.96
N VAL A 110 3.94 -9.17 1.53
CA VAL A 110 3.53 -9.74 2.82
C VAL A 110 4.01 -8.82 3.94
N GLU A 111 5.26 -8.38 3.91
CA GLU A 111 5.81 -7.43 4.88
C GLU A 111 5.00 -6.13 4.92
N LEU A 112 4.65 -5.59 3.74
CA LEU A 112 3.86 -4.36 3.62
C LEU A 112 2.43 -4.57 4.14
N GLU A 113 1.81 -5.72 3.91
CA GLU A 113 0.49 -6.04 4.45
C GLU A 113 0.49 -6.14 5.98
N LEU A 114 1.51 -6.77 6.56
CA LEU A 114 1.69 -6.87 8.01
C LEU A 114 1.90 -5.48 8.62
N ALA A 115 2.80 -4.67 8.05
CA ALA A 115 3.07 -3.32 8.53
C ALA A 115 1.83 -2.41 8.45
N ALA A 116 1.08 -2.47 7.34
CA ALA A 116 -0.17 -1.72 7.18
C ALA A 116 -1.24 -2.16 8.19
N THR A 117 -1.27 -3.46 8.50
CA THR A 117 -2.20 -4.03 9.48
C THR A 117 -1.88 -3.55 10.88
N ALA A 118 -0.60 -3.59 11.28
CA ALA A 118 -0.16 -3.08 12.58
C ALA A 118 -0.47 -1.58 12.71
N LEU A 119 -0.16 -0.78 11.68
CA LEU A 119 -0.49 0.64 11.66
C LEU A 119 -2.00 0.91 11.79
N PHE A 120 -2.86 0.11 11.14
CA PHE A 120 -4.30 0.27 11.31
C PHE A 120 -4.74 -0.04 12.74
N LEU A 121 -4.19 -1.10 13.33
CA LEU A 121 -4.57 -1.57 14.66
C LEU A 121 -4.02 -0.70 15.79
N SER A 122 -3.00 0.12 15.55
CA SER A 122 -2.41 0.97 16.59
C SER A 122 -3.36 2.06 17.12
N ALA A 123 -4.48 2.30 16.43
CA ALA A 123 -5.52 3.21 16.91
C ALA A 123 -6.37 2.60 18.04
N GLU A 124 -6.41 1.27 18.16
CA GLU A 124 -7.30 0.54 19.07
C GLU A 124 -6.56 -0.39 20.03
N PHE A 125 -5.31 -0.75 19.73
CA PHE A 125 -4.53 -1.74 20.47
C PHE A 125 -3.20 -1.18 20.94
N GLU A 126 -2.84 -1.46 22.20
CA GLU A 126 -1.57 -1.06 22.82
C GLU A 126 -0.37 -1.77 22.17
N ASP A 127 -0.49 -3.08 21.90
CA ASP A 127 0.48 -3.84 21.10
C ASP A 127 -0.14 -4.23 19.74
N PRO A 128 -0.07 -3.34 18.74
CA PRO A 128 -0.63 -3.62 17.41
C PRO A 128 0.10 -4.74 16.69
N TRP A 129 1.36 -5.05 17.04
CA TRP A 129 2.13 -6.10 16.38
C TRP A 129 1.76 -7.48 16.89
N ALA A 130 1.57 -7.65 18.20
CA ALA A 130 1.03 -8.88 18.76
C ALA A 130 -0.36 -9.16 18.20
N GLU A 131 -1.21 -8.14 18.11
CA GLU A 131 -2.55 -8.30 17.52
C GLU A 131 -2.48 -8.64 16.02
N THR A 132 -1.54 -8.05 15.29
CA THR A 132 -1.29 -8.41 13.88
C THR A 132 -0.88 -9.88 13.74
N ALA A 133 0.05 -10.36 14.57
CA ALA A 133 0.50 -11.75 14.57
C ALA A 133 -0.66 -12.71 14.89
N ARG A 134 -1.49 -12.36 15.87
CA ARG A 134 -2.68 -13.14 16.25
C ARG A 134 -3.71 -13.23 15.12
N ARG A 135 -3.94 -12.14 14.39
CA ARG A 135 -4.92 -12.09 13.27
C ARG A 135 -4.40 -12.69 11.97
N LYS A 136 -3.08 -12.79 11.80
CA LYS A 136 -2.42 -13.25 10.57
C LYS A 136 -1.29 -14.26 10.83
N PRO A 137 -1.54 -15.37 11.54
CA PRO A 137 -0.48 -16.30 11.96
C PRO A 137 0.32 -16.83 10.77
N GLU A 138 -0.34 -17.27 9.70
CA GLU A 138 0.29 -17.79 8.47
C GLU A 138 1.21 -16.80 7.74
N LYS A 139 0.97 -15.49 7.91
CA LYS A 139 1.79 -14.44 7.28
C LYS A 139 2.87 -13.92 8.22
N ALA A 140 2.65 -14.01 9.52
CA ALA A 140 3.56 -13.54 10.56
C ALA A 140 4.62 -14.58 10.97
N ASP A 141 4.57 -15.79 10.40
CA ASP A 141 5.53 -16.86 10.68
C ASP A 141 6.98 -16.53 10.25
N GLY A 142 7.93 -17.19 10.91
CA GLY A 142 9.36 -17.01 10.69
C GLY A 142 9.86 -15.60 11.02
N ASP A 143 10.68 -15.04 10.13
CA ASP A 143 11.27 -13.70 10.28
C ASP A 143 10.41 -12.56 9.69
N ARG A 144 9.24 -12.88 9.12
CA ARG A 144 8.39 -11.92 8.38
C ARG A 144 7.87 -10.80 9.25
N LEU A 145 7.47 -11.09 10.48
CA LEU A 145 6.99 -10.05 11.39
C LEU A 145 8.12 -9.06 11.75
N SER A 146 9.33 -9.56 11.95
CA SER A 146 10.51 -8.73 12.19
C SER A 146 10.85 -7.86 10.97
N LYS A 147 10.86 -8.44 9.77
CA LYS A 147 11.05 -7.69 8.51
C LYS A 147 9.96 -6.64 8.28
N ALA A 148 8.71 -6.94 8.64
CA ALA A 148 7.62 -5.98 8.58
C ALA A 148 7.84 -4.79 9.56
N LYS A 149 8.36 -5.04 10.76
CA LYS A 149 8.76 -3.98 11.71
C LYS A 149 9.89 -3.12 11.14
N GLU A 150 10.90 -3.74 10.52
CA GLU A 150 11.99 -3.02 9.85
C GLU A 150 11.50 -2.18 8.67
N LEU A 151 10.60 -2.74 7.85
CA LEU A 151 9.92 -1.99 6.79
C LEU A 151 9.15 -0.80 7.37
N TYR A 152 8.40 -0.99 8.46
CA TYR A 152 7.69 0.10 9.12
C TYR A 152 8.65 1.20 9.61
N ARG A 153 9.80 0.85 10.21
CA ARG A 153 10.83 1.83 10.60
C ARG A 153 11.31 2.65 9.40
N ARG A 154 11.54 2.01 8.25
CA ARG A 154 11.94 2.70 7.01
C ARG A 154 10.85 3.66 6.53
N LEU A 155 9.58 3.24 6.53
CA LEU A 155 8.44 4.09 6.14
C LEU A 155 8.25 5.25 7.12
N TYR A 156 8.31 5.00 8.43
CA TYR A 156 8.25 6.02 9.48
C TYR A 156 9.36 7.05 9.33
N ALA A 157 10.60 6.64 9.05
CA ALA A 157 11.73 7.54 8.86
C ALA A 157 11.56 8.50 7.66
N VAL A 158 10.65 8.21 6.71
CA VAL A 158 10.31 9.14 5.62
C VAL A 158 9.40 10.27 6.12
N VAL A 159 8.54 10.01 7.09
CA VAL A 159 7.49 10.92 7.59
C VAL A 159 7.30 10.80 9.12
N PRO A 160 8.34 11.02 9.94
CA PRO A 160 8.34 10.65 11.36
C PRO A 160 7.31 11.42 12.20
N SER A 161 6.90 12.61 11.76
CA SER A 161 5.87 13.41 12.43
C SER A 161 4.44 13.08 11.99
N ARG A 162 4.26 12.18 11.02
CA ARG A 162 2.95 11.88 10.41
C ARG A 162 2.44 10.47 10.64
N LEU A 163 3.31 9.54 11.05
CA LEU A 163 2.96 8.18 11.42
C LEU A 163 3.23 7.97 12.91
N PRO A 164 2.46 7.12 13.61
CA PRO A 164 2.72 6.82 15.02
C PRO A 164 4.00 5.97 15.19
N ALA A 165 4.75 6.19 16.26
CA ALA A 165 5.89 5.35 16.61
C ALA A 165 5.42 4.04 17.27
N ILE A 166 5.24 2.99 16.47
CA ILE A 166 4.76 1.67 16.94
C ILE A 166 5.88 0.62 17.01
N VAL A 167 7.15 1.02 16.95
CA VAL A 167 8.33 0.14 16.85
C VAL A 167 9.57 0.69 17.54
#